data_AF-A0A528FW73-F1
#
_entry.id   AF-A0A528FW73-F1
#
_cell.length_a   1.000
_cell.length_b   1.000
_cell.length_c   1.000
_cell.angle_alpha   90.00
_cell.angle_beta   90.00
_cell.angle_gamma   90.00
#
_symmetry.space_group_name_H-M   'P 1'
#
loop_
_entity.id
_entity.type
_entity.pdbx_description
1 polymer ?
#
loop_
_entity_poly.entity_id
_entity_poly.type
_entity_poly.pdbx_seq_one_letter_code
_entity_poly.pdbx_strand_id
1 'polypeptide(L)'
;ELGLGHPLEYAIYWSPAAFISILLDAGSDPNYHHHGGFPAIIAALSTDRGDRLEIIRILIDGGADLNMRGVNDWTPLHYAVAIRSVDAIR
;
A
#
# COMPACT_ATOMS: atom_id res chain seq x y z
N GLU A 1 -16.98 -6.81 8.39
CA GLU A 1 -15.88 -5.97 8.89
C GLU A 1 -16.47 -4.70 9.49
N LEU A 2 -15.94 -4.19 10.60
CA LEU A 2 -16.56 -3.18 11.47
C LEU A 2 -16.56 -1.74 10.91
N GLY A 3 -16.49 -1.53 9.59
CA GLY A 3 -16.38 -0.19 8.99
C GLY A 3 -15.07 0.55 9.30
N LEU A 4 -14.25 0.02 10.20
CA LEU A 4 -12.82 0.28 10.35
C LEU A 4 -12.16 -0.48 9.18
N GLY A 5 -11.44 0.23 8.30
CA GLY A 5 -10.77 -0.37 7.13
C GLY A 5 -9.85 -1.55 7.48
N HIS A 6 -9.28 -2.20 6.45
CA HIS A 6 -8.44 -3.38 6.64
C HIS A 6 -7.26 -3.03 7.59
N PRO A 7 -6.91 -3.83 8.62
CA PRO A 7 -5.86 -3.47 9.59
C PRO A 7 -4.52 -3.09 8.94
N LEU A 8 -4.21 -3.74 7.82
CA LEU A 8 -3.05 -3.45 7.00
C LEU A 8 -3.10 -2.03 6.39
N GLU A 9 -4.26 -1.57 5.93
CA GLU A 9 -4.46 -0.20 5.42
C GLU A 9 -4.08 0.84 6.47
N TYR A 10 -4.61 0.70 7.68
CA TYR A 10 -4.32 1.63 8.78
C TYR A 10 -2.83 1.62 9.16
N ALA A 11 -2.22 0.44 9.15
CA ALA A 11 -0.80 0.28 9.46
C ALA A 11 0.11 1.00 8.47
N ILE A 12 -0.23 0.98 7.17
CA ILE A 12 0.52 1.70 6.12
C ILE A 12 0.61 3.20 6.41
N TYR A 13 -0.47 3.80 6.91
CA TYR A 13 -0.48 5.22 7.23
C TYR A 13 0.17 5.52 8.58
N TRP A 14 -0.09 4.72 9.61
CA TRP A 14 0.12 5.15 11.01
C TRP A 14 1.06 4.28 11.84
N SER A 15 1.51 3.14 11.32
CA SER A 15 2.34 2.19 12.09
C SER A 15 3.77 2.09 11.55
N PRO A 16 4.76 1.70 12.36
CA PRO A 16 6.12 1.46 11.88
C PRO A 16 6.18 0.38 10.78
N ALA A 17 7.12 0.48 9.85
CA ALA A 17 7.31 -0.48 8.76
C ALA A 17 7.36 -1.95 9.25
N ALA A 18 8.06 -2.23 10.34
CA ALA A 18 8.13 -3.56 10.94
C ALA A 18 6.76 -4.13 11.36
N PHE A 19 5.81 -3.28 11.77
CA PHE A 19 4.46 -3.73 12.12
C PHE A 19 3.66 -4.15 10.88
N ILE A 20 3.91 -3.51 9.74
CA ILE A 20 3.33 -3.90 8.45
C ILE A 20 3.81 -5.30 8.07
N SER A 21 5.10 -5.59 8.22
CA SER A 21 5.64 -6.95 8.01
C SER A 21 4.95 -7.98 8.91
N ILE A 22 4.76 -7.68 10.20
CA ILE A 22 4.07 -8.58 11.14
C ILE A 22 2.63 -8.88 10.66
N LEU A 23 1.92 -7.87 10.15
CA LEU A 23 0.56 -8.07 9.65
C LEU A 23 0.54 -8.97 8.40
N LEU A 24 1.48 -8.80 7.49
CA LEU A 24 1.63 -9.64 6.30
C LEU A 24 2.01 -11.08 6.68
N ASP A 25 2.95 -11.26 7.61
CA ASP A 25 3.36 -12.57 8.14
C ASP A 25 2.20 -13.29 8.85
N ALA A 26 1.29 -12.53 9.47
CA ALA A 26 0.07 -13.03 10.08
C ALA A 26 -1.04 -13.39 9.06
N GLY A 27 -0.79 -13.22 7.76
CA GLY A 27 -1.71 -13.56 6.68
C GLY A 27 -2.65 -12.42 6.27
N SER A 28 -2.33 -11.17 6.60
CA SER A 28 -3.07 -10.03 6.05
C SER A 28 -2.88 -9.99 4.54
N ASP A 29 -3.98 -9.95 3.80
CA ASP A 29 -3.96 -9.84 2.35
C ASP A 29 -3.49 -8.43 1.92
N PRO A 30 -2.38 -8.25 1.19
CA PRO A 30 -1.99 -6.95 0.65
C PRO A 30 -2.84 -6.49 -0.54
N ASN A 31 -3.70 -7.36 -1.07
CA ASN A 31 -4.55 -7.16 -2.24
C ASN A 31 -6.04 -7.04 -1.84
N TYR A 32 -6.33 -6.61 -0.61
CA TYR A 32 -7.71 -6.43 -0.16
C TYR A 32 -8.46 -5.44 -1.07
N HIS A 33 -9.71 -5.78 -1.38
CA HIS A 33 -10.62 -4.88 -2.08
C HIS A 33 -11.48 -4.12 -1.06
N HIS A 34 -11.21 -2.82 -0.90
CA HIS A 34 -12.06 -1.95 -0.09
C HIS A 34 -12.86 -0.99 -0.97
N HIS A 35 -14.18 -0.91 -0.77
CA HIS A 35 -15.12 -0.13 -1.58
C HIS A 35 -14.96 1.40 -1.50
N GLY A 36 -13.93 1.90 -0.82
CA GLY A 36 -13.54 3.31 -0.83
C GLY A 36 -12.06 3.56 -0.50
N GLY A 37 -11.27 2.49 -0.34
CA GLY A 37 -9.87 2.56 0.06
C GLY A 37 -8.95 2.36 -1.13
N PHE A 38 -7.71 2.86 -1.02
CA PHE A 38 -6.68 2.56 -2.00
C PHE A 38 -6.17 1.13 -1.79
N PRO A 39 -5.85 0.40 -2.88
CA PRO A 39 -4.98 -0.78 -2.79
C PRO A 39 -3.77 -0.49 -1.91
N ALA A 40 -3.31 -1.47 -1.11
CA ALA A 40 -2.24 -1.26 -0.14
C ALA A 40 -1.01 -0.55 -0.74
N ILE A 41 -0.61 -0.98 -1.94
CA ILE A 41 0.53 -0.41 -2.66
C ILE A 41 0.28 1.05 -3.10
N ILE A 42 -0.96 1.42 -3.46
CA ILE A 42 -1.34 2.82 -3.78
C ILE A 42 -1.42 3.64 -2.49
N ALA A 43 -1.93 3.07 -1.40
CA ALA A 43 -1.94 3.72 -0.09
C ALA A 43 -0.51 4.09 0.35
N ALA A 44 0.45 3.17 0.20
CA ALA A 44 1.85 3.42 0.47
C ALA A 44 2.45 4.51 -0.45
N LEU A 45 2.08 4.55 -1.73
CA LEU A 45 2.51 5.63 -2.64
C LEU A 45 1.94 7.00 -2.25
N SER A 46 0.72 7.03 -1.70
CA SER A 46 0.02 8.27 -1.32
C SER A 46 0.50 8.91 -0.01
N THR A 47 1.35 8.22 0.75
CA THR A 47 1.82 8.70 2.05
C THR A 47 3.02 9.64 1.93
N ASP A 48 3.19 10.56 2.87
CA ASP A 48 4.36 11.47 2.97
C ASP A 48 5.42 10.99 3.97
N ARG A 49 5.37 9.72 4.35
CA ARG A 49 6.30 9.15 5.33
C ARG A 49 7.73 9.04 4.79
N GLY A 50 8.70 9.29 5.67
CA GLY A 50 10.13 9.14 5.36
C GLY A 50 10.54 7.69 5.05
N ASP A 51 9.80 6.69 5.55
CA ASP A 51 10.01 5.27 5.30
C ASP A 51 9.13 4.72 4.15
N ARG A 52 8.52 5.59 3.33
CA ARG A 52 7.62 5.18 2.24
C ARG A 52 8.21 4.11 1.32
N LEU A 53 9.48 4.25 0.91
CA LEU A 53 10.12 3.27 0.01
C LEU A 53 10.32 1.91 0.69
N GLU A 54 10.56 1.89 2.01
CA GLU A 54 10.65 0.65 2.78
C GLU A 54 9.28 -0.03 2.88
N ILE A 55 8.22 0.74 3.12
CA ILE A 55 6.84 0.22 3.14
C ILE A 55 6.46 -0.37 1.78
N ILE A 56 6.79 0.31 0.68
CA ILE A 56 6.57 -0.19 -0.68
C ILE A 56 7.31 -1.52 -0.88
N ARG A 57 8.57 -1.61 -0.46
CA ARG A 57 9.36 -2.86 -0.52
C ARG A 57 8.69 -3.99 0.24
N ILE A 58 8.29 -3.74 1.49
CA ILE A 58 7.61 -4.71 2.35
C ILE A 58 6.33 -5.23 1.71
N LEU A 59 5.52 -4.35 1.12
CA LEU A 59 4.28 -4.75 0.44
C LEU A 59 4.57 -5.60 -0.82
N ILE A 60 5.60 -5.25 -1.60
CA ILE A 60 6.03 -6.03 -2.76
C ILE A 60 6.49 -7.42 -2.33
N ASP A 61 7.33 -7.49 -1.30
CA ASP A 61 7.83 -8.75 -0.74
C ASP A 61 6.69 -9.59 -0.15
N GLY A 62 5.64 -8.93 0.37
CA GLY A 62 4.40 -9.54 0.82
C GLY A 62 3.43 -9.98 -0.28
N GLY A 63 3.75 -9.74 -1.57
CA GLY A 63 2.93 -10.18 -2.70
C GLY A 63 1.85 -9.19 -3.15
N ALA A 64 2.03 -7.90 -2.90
CA ALA A 64 1.16 -6.87 -3.45
C ALA A 64 1.15 -6.86 -4.98
N ASP A 65 -0.04 -6.82 -5.59
CA ASP A 65 -0.23 -6.74 -7.03
C ASP A 65 0.06 -5.32 -7.52
N LEU A 66 1.17 -5.18 -8.25
CA LEU A 66 1.63 -3.93 -8.85
C LEU A 66 0.73 -3.42 -9.98
N ASN A 67 -0.27 -4.19 -10.41
CA ASN A 67 -1.25 -3.80 -11.42
C ASN A 67 -2.65 -3.60 -10.83
N MET A 68 -2.81 -3.72 -9.50
CA MET A 68 -4.10 -3.55 -8.87
C MET A 68 -4.66 -2.16 -9.13
N ARG A 69 -5.91 -2.12 -9.58
CA ARG A 69 -6.62 -0.89 -9.92
C ARG A 69 -7.34 -0.35 -8.70
N GLY A 70 -7.02 0.89 -8.33
CA GLY A 70 -7.71 1.65 -7.29
C GLY A 70 -8.83 2.52 -7.85
N VAL A 71 -9.11 3.62 -7.15
CA VAL A 71 -10.08 4.63 -7.58
C VAL A 71 -9.69 5.18 -8.96
N ASN A 72 -10.68 5.42 -9.83
CA ASN A 72 -10.50 5.90 -11.20
C ASN A 72 -9.67 4.99 -12.12
N ASP A 73 -9.59 3.68 -11.82
CA ASP A 73 -8.78 2.72 -12.57
C ASP A 73 -7.27 3.00 -12.54
N TRP A 74 -6.80 3.77 -11.56
CA TRP A 74 -5.38 4.06 -11.42
C TRP A 74 -4.62 2.85 -10.89
N THR A 75 -3.47 2.58 -11.49
CA THR A 75 -2.51 1.56 -11.04
C THR A 75 -1.45 2.25 -10.19
N PRO A 76 -0.63 1.48 -9.45
CA PRO A 76 0.54 2.00 -8.75
C PRO A 76 1.45 2.84 -9.66
N LEU A 77 1.64 2.41 -10.91
CA LEU A 77 2.44 3.15 -11.88
C LEU A 77 1.80 4.50 -12.27
N HIS A 78 0.48 4.55 -12.47
CA HIS A 78 -0.22 5.82 -12.71
C HIS A 78 0.03 6.81 -11.55
N TYR A 79 -0.04 6.33 -10.31
CA TYR A 79 0.24 7.14 -9.11
C TYR A 79 1.69 7.60 -9.03
N ALA A 80 2.66 6.68 -9.19
CA ALA A 80 4.08 6.99 -9.08
C ALA A 80 4.52 8.06 -10.09
N VAL A 81 3.99 8.00 -11.31
CA VAL A 81 4.20 9.04 -12.34
C VAL A 81 3.53 10.36 -11.95
N ALA A 82 2.29 10.33 -11.47
CA ALA A 82 1.55 11.54 -11.08
C ALA A 82 2.26 12.32 -9.96
N ILE A 83 2.84 11.63 -8.98
CA ILE A 83 3.57 12.23 -7.86
C ILE A 83 5.07 12.46 -8.17
N ARG A 84 5.52 12.12 -9.39
CA ARG A 84 6.93 12.22 -9.83
C ARG A 84 7.91 11.46 -8.93
N SER A 85 7.49 10.33 -8.38
CA SER A 85 8.34 9.49 -7.54
C SER A 85 9.21 8.56 -8.39
N VAL A 86 10.38 9.05 -8.79
CA VAL A 86 11.34 8.28 -9.61
C VAL A 86 11.76 6.99 -8.92
N ASP A 87 11.94 7.04 -7.59
CA ASP A 87 12.39 5.88 -6.82
C ASP A 87 11.32 4.79 -6.69
N ALA A 88 10.04 5.13 -6.78
CA ALA A 88 8.95 4.14 -6.79
C ALA A 88 8.71 3.50 -8.17
N ILE A 89 9.31 4.06 -9.24
CA ILE A 89 9.22 3.53 -10.61
C ILE A 89 10.34 2.52 -10.89
N ARG A 90 11.39 2.48 -10.06
CA ARG A 90 12.60 1.66 -10.23
C ARG A 90 12.54 0.38 -9.40
#